data_AF-A0A973LXB6-F1
#
_entry.id   AF-A0A973LXB6-F1
#
_cell.length_a   1.000
_cell.length_b   1.000
_cell.length_c   1.000
_cell.angle_alpha   90.00
_cell.angle_beta   90.00
_cell.angle_gamma   90.00
#
_symmetry.space_group_name_H-M   'P 1'
#
loop_
_entity.id
_entity.type
_entity.pdbx_description
1 polymer ?
#
loop_
_entity_poly.entity_id
_entity_poly.type
_entity_poly.pdbx_seq_one_letter_code
_entity_poly.pdbx_strand_id
1 'polypeptide(L)'
;MTRDPYGDALESVLRGVPYNSATEYLHWYNKSEPDPRHGVACIYQTLYVAERATAMGAPEARILQDLRHIAAVFETGGDVVVLDPYLLHLTPIRFPADEVRRGYSSVEVDAAPVRLDARGGAHPARLAAVYRSSEHGYRIRLSYSKYSVTNGAHFLSRHFTLRSENEFVYADFSSDMLGLLTHPEQNSVSIRALVAGTAVTAEAIIPLKSFADHEFSAADIWLRSGQGVATRNGDSAPASAVWADLVRSTGLGRADIEEHLVSAAEVYQKIADHRTSLPDYTLQDA
;
A
#
# COMPACT_ATOMS: atom_id res chain seq x y z
N MET A 1 -22.57 -8.90 20.73
CA MET A 1 -21.45 -7.99 20.43
C MET A 1 -21.74 -7.35 19.10
N THR A 2 -21.91 -6.03 19.06
CA THR A 2 -22.04 -5.28 17.81
C THR A 2 -20.67 -5.35 17.12
N ARG A 3 -20.63 -5.84 15.86
CA ARG A 3 -19.38 -5.90 15.07
C ARG A 3 -18.87 -4.48 14.84
N ASP A 4 -17.55 -4.29 14.85
CA ASP A 4 -16.92 -3.03 14.48
C ASP A 4 -16.76 -3.01 12.94
N PRO A 5 -17.64 -2.32 12.18
CA PRO A 5 -17.62 -2.36 10.72
C PRO A 5 -16.29 -1.88 10.14
N TYR A 6 -15.59 -0.98 10.84
CA TYR A 6 -14.32 -0.42 10.40
C TYR A 6 -13.18 -1.43 10.55
N GLY A 7 -13.12 -2.12 11.70
CA GLY A 7 -12.11 -3.14 11.97
C GLY A 7 -12.26 -4.35 11.03
N ASP A 8 -13.49 -4.85 10.89
CA ASP A 8 -13.80 -6.00 10.04
C ASP A 8 -13.50 -5.70 8.55
N ALA A 9 -13.85 -4.50 8.06
CA ALA A 9 -13.55 -4.08 6.69
C ALA A 9 -12.04 -3.95 6.45
N LEU A 10 -11.30 -3.32 7.38
CA LEU A 10 -9.87 -3.15 7.30
C LEU A 10 -9.14 -4.50 7.25
N GLU A 11 -9.45 -5.41 8.18
CA GLU A 11 -8.86 -6.74 8.19
C GLU A 11 -9.16 -7.50 6.91
N SER A 12 -10.41 -7.44 6.45
CA SER A 12 -10.86 -8.09 5.21
C SER A 12 -10.05 -7.62 3.99
N VAL A 13 -9.75 -6.32 3.89
CA VAL A 13 -8.95 -5.79 2.76
C VAL A 13 -7.47 -6.11 2.93
N LEU A 14 -6.89 -5.88 4.12
CA LEU A 14 -5.47 -6.14 4.36
C LEU A 14 -5.05 -7.59 4.07
N ARG A 15 -5.95 -8.55 4.36
CA ARG A 15 -5.67 -9.98 4.18
C ARG A 15 -6.20 -10.54 2.87
N GLY A 16 -7.29 -9.97 2.34
CA GLY A 16 -7.96 -10.49 1.14
C GLY A 16 -7.58 -9.80 -0.16
N VAL A 17 -6.90 -8.64 -0.10
CA VAL A 17 -6.59 -7.83 -1.27
C VAL A 17 -5.12 -7.40 -1.21
N PRO A 18 -4.19 -8.14 -1.85
CA PRO A 18 -2.81 -7.73 -1.97
C PRO A 18 -2.68 -6.34 -2.62
N TYR A 19 -1.65 -5.60 -2.24
CA TYR A 19 -1.26 -4.40 -2.97
C TYR A 19 -0.53 -4.81 -4.24
N ASN A 20 -0.89 -4.19 -5.37
CA ASN A 20 -0.25 -4.46 -6.65
C ASN A 20 -0.20 -3.20 -7.52
N SER A 21 1.00 -2.77 -7.89
CA SER A 21 1.20 -1.64 -8.80
C SER A 21 1.31 -2.02 -10.27
N ALA A 22 1.44 -3.31 -10.59
CA ALA A 22 1.47 -3.87 -11.94
C ALA A 22 0.08 -3.95 -12.59
N THR A 23 -0.98 -4.21 -11.81
CA THR A 23 -2.35 -4.43 -12.31
C THR A 23 -2.82 -3.36 -13.29
N GLU A 24 -2.62 -2.07 -12.97
CA GLU A 24 -3.11 -0.96 -13.81
C GLU A 24 -2.40 -0.88 -15.17
N TYR A 25 -1.13 -1.24 -15.26
CA TYR A 25 -0.44 -1.30 -16.54
C TYR A 25 -1.10 -2.30 -17.48
N LEU A 26 -1.36 -3.50 -16.97
CA LEU A 26 -1.93 -4.58 -17.75
C LEU A 26 -3.40 -4.31 -18.09
N HIS A 27 -4.16 -3.73 -17.16
CA HIS A 27 -5.54 -3.37 -17.39
C HIS A 27 -5.67 -2.33 -18.52
N TRP A 28 -4.97 -1.21 -18.41
CA TRP A 28 -5.14 -0.07 -19.33
C TRP A 28 -4.43 -0.27 -20.66
N TYR A 29 -3.26 -0.89 -20.67
CA TYR A 29 -2.40 -0.92 -21.86
C TYR A 29 -2.20 -2.32 -22.46
N ASN A 30 -2.47 -3.38 -21.70
CA ASN A 30 -2.54 -4.75 -22.23
C ASN A 30 -3.99 -5.26 -22.37
N LYS A 31 -4.99 -4.46 -21.96
CA LYS A 31 -6.43 -4.82 -21.98
C LYS A 31 -6.73 -6.17 -21.32
N SER A 32 -5.90 -6.54 -20.35
CA SER A 32 -6.09 -7.77 -19.59
C SER A 32 -7.12 -7.52 -18.51
N GLU A 33 -8.06 -8.46 -18.34
CA GLU A 33 -8.98 -8.41 -17.20
C GLU A 33 -8.19 -8.68 -15.91
N PRO A 34 -8.26 -7.79 -14.90
CA PRO A 34 -7.57 -7.98 -13.64
C PRO A 34 -8.04 -9.25 -12.93
N ASP A 35 -7.13 -10.20 -12.68
CA ASP A 35 -7.40 -11.30 -11.75
C ASP A 35 -7.23 -10.77 -10.30
N PRO A 36 -8.30 -10.76 -9.49
CA PRO A 36 -8.28 -10.17 -8.14
C PRO A 36 -7.24 -10.80 -7.20
N ARG A 37 -6.78 -12.03 -7.49
CA ARG A 37 -5.72 -12.70 -6.72
C ARG A 37 -4.37 -12.00 -6.83
N HIS A 38 -4.12 -11.29 -7.95
CA HIS A 38 -2.92 -10.47 -8.10
C HIS A 38 -2.98 -9.23 -7.21
N GLY A 39 -4.15 -8.83 -6.70
CA GLY A 39 -4.34 -7.60 -5.95
C GLY A 39 -4.58 -6.39 -6.84
N VAL A 40 -4.59 -5.21 -6.20
CA VAL A 40 -4.97 -3.94 -6.85
C VAL A 40 -4.09 -2.78 -6.38
N ALA A 41 -4.10 -1.67 -7.13
CA ALA A 41 -3.44 -0.45 -6.73
C ALA A 41 -4.02 0.12 -5.43
N CYS A 42 -3.23 0.95 -4.74
CA CYS A 42 -3.60 1.51 -3.44
C CYS A 42 -4.97 2.23 -3.46
N ILE A 43 -5.31 2.92 -4.57
CA ILE A 43 -6.60 3.60 -4.70
C ILE A 43 -7.77 2.62 -4.56
N TYR A 44 -7.69 1.44 -5.19
CA TYR A 44 -8.77 0.46 -5.12
C TYR A 44 -8.81 -0.26 -3.78
N GLN A 45 -7.67 -0.45 -3.10
CA GLN A 45 -7.70 -0.94 -1.71
C GLN A 45 -8.48 0.03 -0.81
N THR A 46 -8.30 1.34 -1.00
CA THR A 46 -9.06 2.38 -0.29
C THR A 46 -10.56 2.34 -0.65
N LEU A 47 -10.91 2.23 -1.93
CA LEU A 47 -12.31 2.13 -2.35
C LEU A 47 -12.98 0.86 -1.80
N TYR A 48 -12.30 -0.28 -1.83
CA TYR A 48 -12.82 -1.54 -1.31
C TYR A 48 -13.01 -1.51 0.21
N VAL A 49 -12.12 -0.87 0.97
CA VAL A 49 -12.31 -0.77 2.42
C VAL A 49 -13.49 0.14 2.76
N ALA A 50 -13.70 1.22 1.98
CA ALA A 50 -14.85 2.10 2.12
C ALA A 50 -16.18 1.39 1.83
N GLU A 51 -16.24 0.65 0.72
CA GLU A 51 -17.41 -0.12 0.32
C GLU A 51 -17.75 -1.18 1.37
N ARG A 52 -16.75 -1.95 1.82
CA ARG A 52 -16.96 -3.00 2.83
C ARG A 52 -17.41 -2.44 4.17
N ALA A 53 -16.81 -1.35 4.64
CA ALA A 53 -17.23 -0.72 5.90
C ALA A 53 -18.69 -0.22 5.81
N THR A 54 -19.05 0.42 4.70
CA THR A 54 -20.42 0.89 4.45
C THR A 54 -21.41 -0.29 4.42
N ALA A 55 -21.07 -1.37 3.70
CA ALA A 55 -21.88 -2.59 3.65
C ALA A 55 -22.07 -3.27 5.03
N MET A 56 -21.15 -3.02 5.97
CA MET A 56 -21.21 -3.50 7.36
C MET A 56 -21.91 -2.52 8.31
N GLY A 57 -22.40 -1.37 7.83
CA GLY A 57 -23.19 -0.40 8.59
C GLY A 57 -22.44 0.84 9.04
N ALA A 58 -21.22 1.09 8.56
CA ALA A 58 -20.62 2.42 8.64
C ALA A 58 -21.39 3.42 7.74
N PRO A 59 -21.34 4.73 8.01
CA PRO A 59 -21.81 5.71 7.03
C PRO A 59 -20.95 5.69 5.76
N GLU A 60 -21.43 6.36 4.72
CA GLU A 60 -20.64 6.57 3.51
C GLU A 60 -19.33 7.32 3.83
N ALA A 61 -18.23 6.83 3.28
CA ALA A 61 -16.92 7.45 3.46
C ALA A 61 -16.76 8.66 2.52
N ARG A 62 -16.12 9.71 3.02
CA ARG A 62 -15.48 10.70 2.16
C ARG A 62 -14.11 10.19 1.76
N ILE A 63 -13.82 10.18 0.47
CA ILE A 63 -12.52 9.75 -0.03
C ILE A 63 -11.65 10.99 -0.21
N LEU A 64 -10.65 11.17 0.65
CA LEU A 64 -9.77 12.34 0.59
C LEU A 64 -8.49 12.01 -0.15
N GLN A 65 -7.99 12.98 -0.92
CA GLN A 65 -6.85 12.83 -1.81
C GLN A 65 -5.67 13.72 -1.40
N ASP A 66 -4.47 13.13 -1.46
CA ASP A 66 -3.19 13.83 -1.41
C ASP A 66 -2.34 13.38 -2.61
N LEU A 67 -2.29 14.23 -3.63
CA LEU A 67 -1.67 13.90 -4.92
C LEU A 67 -2.21 12.59 -5.50
N ARG A 68 -1.43 11.51 -5.51
CA ARG A 68 -1.79 10.20 -6.07
C ARG A 68 -2.22 9.18 -5.00
N HIS A 69 -2.28 9.60 -3.74
CA HIS A 69 -2.71 8.78 -2.62
C HIS A 69 -4.10 9.18 -2.16
N ILE A 70 -4.89 8.20 -1.71
CA ILE A 70 -6.23 8.42 -1.17
C ILE A 70 -6.46 7.58 0.09
N ALA A 71 -7.32 8.09 0.99
CA ALA A 71 -7.78 7.35 2.16
C ALA A 71 -9.28 7.56 2.38
N ALA A 72 -9.93 6.58 3.01
CA ALA A 72 -11.35 6.63 3.36
C ALA A 72 -11.52 7.29 4.73
N VAL A 73 -12.32 8.35 4.81
CA VAL A 73 -12.59 9.12 6.02
C VAL A 73 -14.08 9.06 6.33
N PHE A 74 -14.41 8.60 7.53
CA PHE A 74 -15.78 8.47 8.01
C PHE A 74 -16.02 9.45 9.14
N GLU A 75 -17.09 10.23 9.05
CA GLU A 75 -17.50 11.19 10.06
C GLU A 75 -18.77 10.66 10.72
N THR A 76 -18.70 10.24 11.99
CA THR A 76 -19.83 9.58 12.68
C THR A 76 -19.99 10.13 14.09
N GLY A 77 -21.14 10.75 14.40
CA GLY A 77 -21.43 11.21 15.78
C GLY A 77 -20.42 12.22 16.34
N GLY A 78 -19.65 12.88 15.47
CA GLY A 78 -18.55 13.78 15.83
C GLY A 78 -17.17 13.11 15.87
N ASP A 79 -17.09 11.78 15.87
CA ASP A 79 -15.84 11.05 15.68
C ASP A 79 -15.39 11.11 14.22
N VAL A 80 -14.08 11.04 14.00
CA VAL A 80 -13.50 10.86 12.66
C VAL A 80 -12.73 9.55 12.64
N VAL A 81 -13.04 8.68 11.69
CA VAL A 81 -12.35 7.39 11.50
C VAL A 81 -11.66 7.39 10.14
N VAL A 82 -10.41 6.94 10.08
CA VAL A 82 -9.65 6.83 8.83
C VAL A 82 -9.23 5.39 8.59
N LEU A 83 -9.46 4.91 7.37
CA LEU A 83 -9.00 3.63 6.86
C LEU A 83 -8.12 3.84 5.62
N ASP A 84 -6.91 3.31 5.67
CA ASP A 84 -5.87 3.37 4.64
C ASP A 84 -5.06 2.05 4.63
N PRO A 85 -5.58 1.01 3.97
CA PRO A 85 -4.92 -0.31 3.95
C PRO A 85 -3.53 -0.27 3.32
N TYR A 86 -3.22 0.71 2.48
CA TYR A 86 -1.91 0.85 1.86
C TYR A 86 -0.82 1.18 2.90
N LEU A 87 -1.17 1.87 3.98
CA LEU A 87 -0.31 2.14 5.14
C LEU A 87 -0.29 1.01 6.17
N LEU A 88 -0.99 -0.11 5.91
CA LEU A 88 -0.90 -1.36 6.66
C LEU A 88 -1.20 -1.25 8.17
N HIS A 89 -1.96 -0.25 8.61
CA HIS A 89 -2.38 -0.13 10.00
C HIS A 89 -3.31 -1.29 10.40
N LEU A 90 -3.11 -1.86 11.58
CA LEU A 90 -3.79 -3.10 11.99
C LEU A 90 -5.12 -2.85 12.70
N THR A 91 -5.39 -1.60 13.08
CA THR A 91 -6.64 -1.16 13.71
C THR A 91 -7.11 0.15 13.08
N PRO A 92 -8.43 0.44 13.03
CA PRO A 92 -8.93 1.73 12.54
C PRO A 92 -8.30 2.91 13.26
N ILE A 93 -7.99 3.99 12.53
CA ILE A 93 -7.48 5.24 13.12
C ILE A 93 -8.70 6.02 13.58
N ARG A 94 -8.87 6.21 14.89
CA ARG A 94 -10.06 6.86 15.46
C ARG A 94 -9.68 8.14 16.20
N PHE A 95 -10.14 9.28 15.70
CA PHE A 95 -10.07 10.57 16.39
C PHE A 95 -11.36 10.78 17.19
N PRO A 96 -11.30 10.81 18.54
CA PRO A 96 -12.47 10.94 19.39
C PRO A 96 -13.21 12.28 19.20
N ALA A 97 -14.53 12.26 19.32
CA ALA A 97 -15.39 13.40 19.05
C ALA A 97 -15.09 14.64 19.91
N ASP A 98 -14.68 14.44 21.17
CA ASP A 98 -14.31 15.53 22.07
C ASP A 98 -12.98 16.19 21.69
N GLU A 99 -12.05 15.44 21.10
CA GLU A 99 -10.79 15.97 20.56
C GLU A 99 -10.99 16.64 19.20
N VAL A 100 -11.82 16.03 18.34
CA VAL A 100 -12.25 16.63 17.06
C VAL A 100 -12.94 17.97 17.29
N ARG A 101 -13.87 18.06 18.26
CA ARG A 101 -14.53 19.33 18.65
C ARG A 101 -13.55 20.38 19.18
N ARG A 102 -12.46 19.96 19.84
CA ARG A 102 -11.38 20.84 20.30
C ARG A 102 -10.42 21.24 19.17
N GLY A 103 -10.56 20.63 17.99
CA GLY A 103 -9.81 20.94 16.79
C GLY A 103 -8.43 20.32 16.69
N TYR A 104 -8.09 19.39 17.58
CA TYR A 104 -6.83 18.67 17.55
C TYR A 104 -6.97 17.29 18.17
N SER A 105 -6.49 16.26 17.47
CA SER A 105 -6.38 14.90 17.97
C SER A 105 -5.12 14.24 17.40
N SER A 106 -4.47 13.38 18.19
CA SER A 106 -3.26 12.66 17.78
C SER A 106 -3.36 11.20 18.22
N VAL A 107 -3.21 10.29 17.28
CA VAL A 107 -3.41 8.86 17.46
C VAL A 107 -2.21 8.12 16.87
N GLU A 108 -1.73 7.09 17.56
CA GLU A 108 -0.74 6.15 17.02
C GLU A 108 -1.34 4.74 17.05
N VAL A 109 -1.20 4.01 15.95
CA VAL A 109 -1.64 2.62 15.83
C VAL A 109 -0.51 1.75 15.29
N ASP A 110 -0.51 0.48 15.70
CA ASP A 110 0.38 -0.53 15.15
C ASP A 110 0.06 -0.78 13.67
N ALA A 111 1.10 -1.07 12.90
CA ALA A 111 1.03 -1.38 11.48
C ALA A 111 1.95 -2.57 11.13
N ALA A 112 1.69 -3.22 10.01
CA ALA A 112 2.61 -4.20 9.43
C ALA A 112 3.70 -3.51 8.59
N PRO A 113 4.88 -4.14 8.40
CA PRO A 113 5.28 -5.43 8.95
C PRO A 113 5.70 -5.35 10.43
N VAL A 114 5.44 -6.43 11.18
CA VAL A 114 6.05 -6.69 12.49
C VAL A 114 7.38 -7.41 12.28
N ARG A 115 8.45 -6.83 12.83
CA ARG A 115 9.82 -7.33 12.71
C ARG A 115 10.34 -7.85 14.03
N LEU A 116 11.31 -8.74 13.96
CA LEU A 116 11.95 -9.29 15.14
C LEU A 116 13.36 -8.69 15.26
N ASP A 117 13.72 -8.22 16.45
CA ASP A 117 15.09 -7.83 16.74
C ASP A 117 16.00 -9.07 16.98
N ALA A 118 17.29 -8.84 17.20
CA ALA A 118 18.26 -9.90 17.45
C ALA A 118 17.99 -10.73 18.72
N ARG A 119 17.13 -10.26 19.62
CA ARG A 119 16.68 -10.96 20.84
C ARG A 119 15.31 -11.62 20.66
N GLY A 120 14.71 -11.53 19.46
CA GLY A 120 13.38 -12.03 19.17
C GLY A 120 12.24 -11.10 19.63
N GLY A 121 12.54 -9.88 20.06
CA GLY A 121 11.54 -8.88 20.43
C GLY A 121 10.76 -8.39 19.20
N ALA A 122 9.43 -8.32 19.32
CA ALA A 122 8.56 -7.88 18.24
C ALA A 122 8.46 -6.36 18.17
N HIS A 123 8.68 -5.79 16.99
CA HIS A 123 8.62 -4.37 16.70
C HIS A 123 7.67 -4.14 15.50
N PRO A 124 6.41 -3.75 15.74
CA PRO A 124 5.49 -3.37 14.67
C PRO A 124 5.98 -2.11 13.94
N ALA A 125 5.60 -1.97 12.68
CA ALA A 125 5.58 -0.66 12.03
C ALA A 125 4.55 0.22 12.75
N ARG A 126 4.61 1.54 12.54
CA ARG A 126 3.75 2.50 13.25
C ARG A 126 3.10 3.45 12.27
N LEU A 127 1.83 3.77 12.53
CA LEU A 127 1.13 4.85 11.84
C LEU A 127 0.72 5.90 12.87
N ALA A 128 1.39 7.04 12.83
CA ALA A 128 1.01 8.22 13.59
C ALA A 128 0.10 9.11 12.75
N ALA A 129 -1.06 9.45 13.30
CA ALA A 129 -2.10 10.22 12.64
C ALA A 129 -2.44 11.48 13.46
N VAL A 130 -2.52 12.63 12.80
CA VAL A 130 -2.81 13.90 13.46
C VAL A 130 -3.93 14.64 12.74
N TYR A 131 -5.04 14.85 13.45
CA TYR A 131 -6.16 15.68 13.01
C TYR A 131 -5.95 17.13 13.48
N ARG A 132 -6.23 18.09 12.60
CA ARG A 132 -6.34 19.51 12.94
C ARG A 132 -7.50 20.15 12.18
N SER A 133 -8.40 20.81 12.89
CA SER A 133 -9.43 21.65 12.26
C SER A 133 -8.99 23.11 12.16
N SER A 134 -9.67 23.83 11.27
CA SER A 134 -9.54 25.26 11.00
C SER A 134 -10.89 25.79 10.52
N GLU A 135 -11.01 27.11 10.32
CA GLU A 135 -12.22 27.72 9.78
C GLU A 135 -12.58 27.23 8.37
N HIS A 136 -11.59 26.72 7.61
CA HIS A 136 -11.76 26.25 6.24
C HIS A 136 -11.95 24.74 6.12
N GLY A 137 -12.15 24.03 7.24
CA GLY A 137 -12.23 22.57 7.28
C GLY A 137 -11.09 21.96 8.09
N TYR A 138 -10.70 20.72 7.79
CA TYR A 138 -9.69 19.98 8.55
C TYR A 138 -8.62 19.34 7.67
N ARG A 139 -7.52 18.99 8.32
CA ARG A 139 -6.45 18.17 7.74
C ARG A 139 -6.11 17.00 8.63
N ILE A 140 -5.79 15.87 8.02
CA ILE A 140 -5.31 14.67 8.67
C ILE A 140 -3.94 14.33 8.09
N ARG A 141 -2.92 14.36 8.95
CA ARG A 141 -1.56 13.94 8.58
C ARG A 141 -1.36 12.49 8.96
N LEU A 142 -0.89 11.68 8.03
CA LEU A 142 -0.59 10.25 8.23
C LEU A 142 0.91 10.05 8.05
N SER A 143 1.59 9.51 9.06
CA SER A 143 3.04 9.26 9.05
C SER A 143 3.31 7.80 9.36
N TYR A 144 3.62 7.03 8.32
CA TYR A 144 3.90 5.60 8.42
C TYR A 144 5.40 5.35 8.50
N SER A 145 5.81 4.64 9.55
CA SER A 145 7.22 4.36 9.85
C SER A 145 7.46 2.86 10.02
N LYS A 146 8.56 2.36 9.46
CA LYS A 146 8.97 0.95 9.57
C LYS A 146 10.12 0.81 10.55
N TYR A 147 10.18 -0.30 11.27
CA TYR A 147 11.32 -0.64 12.12
C TYR A 147 12.48 -1.19 11.29
N SER A 148 13.67 -0.63 11.41
CA SER A 148 14.90 -1.18 10.85
C SER A 148 15.55 -2.12 11.85
N VAL A 149 15.68 -3.41 11.49
CA VAL A 149 16.36 -4.39 12.34
C VAL A 149 17.86 -4.05 12.45
N THR A 150 18.46 -3.57 11.36
CA THR A 150 19.88 -3.20 11.30
C THR A 150 20.20 -2.02 12.22
N ASN A 151 19.37 -0.97 12.19
CA ASN A 151 19.62 0.25 12.98
C ASN A 151 18.95 0.23 14.37
N GLY A 152 18.05 -0.72 14.61
CA GLY A 152 17.29 -0.80 15.87
C GLY A 152 16.34 0.38 16.10
N ALA A 153 15.85 1.01 15.03
CA ALA A 153 15.04 2.23 15.11
C ALA A 153 13.97 2.30 14.02
N HIS A 154 12.91 3.06 14.26
CA HIS A 154 11.90 3.37 13.26
C HIS A 154 12.36 4.50 12.33
N PHE A 155 12.10 4.36 11.04
CA PHE A 155 12.31 5.41 10.04
C PHE A 155 11.01 5.72 9.30
N LEU A 156 10.82 7.00 8.94
CA LEU A 156 9.66 7.44 8.17
C LEU A 156 9.70 6.85 6.76
N SER A 157 8.68 6.09 6.40
CA SER A 157 8.58 5.44 5.08
C SER A 157 7.61 6.19 4.16
N ARG A 158 6.48 6.66 4.67
CA ARG A 158 5.47 7.41 3.91
C ARG A 158 4.85 8.51 4.76
N HIS A 159 4.50 9.61 4.12
CA HIS A 159 3.80 10.73 4.75
C HIS A 159 2.75 11.29 3.79
N PHE A 160 1.53 11.47 4.28
CA PHE A 160 0.43 12.04 3.51
C PHE A 160 -0.31 13.10 4.33
N THR A 161 -0.83 14.13 3.66
CA THR A 161 -1.67 15.18 4.25
C THR A 161 -3.01 15.24 3.53
N LEU A 162 -4.01 14.57 4.11
CA LEU A 162 -5.39 14.59 3.64
C LEU A 162 -6.03 15.91 4.07
N ARG A 163 -6.70 16.57 3.12
CA ARG A 163 -7.38 17.84 3.32
C ARG A 163 -8.85 17.67 3.04
N SER A 164 -9.71 18.21 3.90
CA SER A 164 -11.17 18.05 3.77
C SER A 164 -11.74 18.66 2.49
N GLU A 165 -11.03 19.61 1.88
CA GLU A 165 -11.37 20.26 0.62
C GLU A 165 -10.91 19.47 -0.62
N ASN A 166 -10.03 18.47 -0.45
CA ASN A 166 -9.49 17.67 -1.54
C ASN A 166 -10.19 16.32 -1.62
N GLU A 167 -11.41 16.32 -2.12
CA GLU A 167 -12.19 15.10 -2.32
C GLU A 167 -11.80 14.41 -3.64
N PHE A 168 -11.63 13.10 -3.59
CA PHE A 168 -11.24 12.30 -4.73
C PHE A 168 -12.37 12.20 -5.74
N VAL A 169 -12.07 12.52 -6.99
CA VAL A 169 -12.97 12.32 -8.13
C VAL A 169 -12.32 11.34 -9.10
N TYR A 170 -12.89 10.12 -9.19
CA TYR A 170 -12.30 9.05 -10.00
C TYR A 170 -12.17 9.43 -11.48
N ALA A 171 -13.19 10.10 -12.05
CA ALA A 171 -13.16 10.52 -13.45
C ALA A 171 -11.96 11.43 -13.75
N ASP A 172 -11.71 12.41 -12.88
CA ASP A 172 -10.58 13.34 -13.00
C ASP A 172 -9.25 12.61 -12.83
N PHE A 173 -9.15 11.72 -11.83
CA PHE A 173 -7.96 10.91 -11.61
C PHE A 173 -7.64 10.04 -12.83
N SER A 174 -8.62 9.32 -13.36
CA SER A 174 -8.44 8.41 -14.49
C SER A 174 -8.30 9.11 -15.85
N SER A 175 -8.41 10.43 -15.92
CA SER A 175 -8.39 11.17 -17.18
C SER A 175 -7.03 11.13 -17.90
N ASP A 176 -5.93 10.98 -17.14
CA ASP A 176 -4.56 10.81 -17.64
C ASP A 176 -3.84 9.64 -16.95
N MET A 177 -4.31 8.42 -17.22
CA MET A 177 -3.65 7.21 -16.74
C MET A 177 -2.21 7.07 -17.24
N LEU A 178 -1.88 7.63 -18.42
CA LEU A 178 -0.51 7.61 -18.94
C LEU A 178 0.43 8.39 -18.03
N GLY A 179 0.09 9.64 -17.72
CA GLY A 179 0.87 10.49 -16.82
C GLY A 179 0.98 9.89 -15.42
N LEU A 180 -0.10 9.30 -14.89
CA LEU A 180 -0.10 8.67 -13.58
C LEU A 180 0.84 7.46 -13.48
N LEU A 181 0.76 6.55 -14.46
CA LEU A 181 1.52 5.30 -14.48
C LEU A 181 2.98 5.49 -14.91
N THR A 182 3.32 6.58 -15.59
CA THR A 182 4.71 6.87 -16.01
C THR A 182 5.42 7.87 -15.11
N HIS A 183 4.73 8.44 -14.12
CA HIS A 183 5.30 9.41 -13.20
C HIS A 183 6.55 8.87 -12.47
N PRO A 184 7.63 9.68 -12.28
CA PRO A 184 8.91 9.19 -11.76
C PRO A 184 8.91 8.54 -10.37
N GLU A 185 7.94 8.89 -9.52
CA GLU A 185 7.74 8.20 -8.23
C GLU A 185 7.28 6.74 -8.37
N GLN A 186 6.75 6.36 -9.54
CA GLN A 186 6.45 4.99 -9.91
C GLN A 186 7.69 4.35 -10.55
N ASN A 187 8.72 4.09 -9.73
CA ASN A 187 10.02 3.59 -10.16
C ASN A 187 10.22 2.07 -9.94
N SER A 188 9.13 1.34 -9.67
CA SER A 188 9.09 -0.12 -9.58
C SER A 188 7.70 -0.65 -9.91
N VAL A 189 7.57 -1.89 -10.37
CA VAL A 189 6.32 -2.66 -10.29
C VAL A 189 6.42 -3.71 -9.20
N SER A 190 5.35 -3.92 -8.42
CA SER A 190 5.40 -4.84 -7.28
C SER A 190 4.06 -5.45 -6.91
N ILE A 191 4.12 -6.63 -6.29
CA ILE A 191 3.03 -7.26 -5.55
C ILE A 191 3.47 -7.41 -4.11
N ARG A 192 2.65 -6.92 -3.17
CA ARG A 192 2.88 -7.02 -1.73
C ARG A 192 1.66 -7.59 -1.03
N ALA A 193 1.86 -8.66 -0.27
CA ALA A 193 0.81 -9.28 0.53
C ALA A 193 1.14 -9.25 2.03
N LEU A 194 0.10 -9.19 2.85
CA LEU A 194 0.21 -9.52 4.28
C LEU A 194 0.06 -11.04 4.42
N VAL A 195 1.03 -11.67 5.07
CA VAL A 195 1.08 -13.12 5.21
C VAL A 195 -0.06 -13.58 6.13
N ALA A 196 -0.86 -14.53 5.62
CA ALA A 196 -2.06 -15.04 6.28
C ALA A 196 -1.82 -15.41 7.76
N GLY A 197 -2.69 -14.93 8.65
CA GLY A 197 -2.62 -15.19 10.09
C GLY A 197 -1.48 -14.47 10.82
N THR A 198 -0.71 -13.62 10.13
CA THR A 198 0.41 -12.87 10.73
C THR A 198 0.27 -11.36 10.47
N ALA A 199 1.24 -10.60 10.97
CA ALA A 199 1.45 -9.19 10.62
C ALA A 199 2.78 -8.99 9.85
N VAL A 200 3.23 -10.01 9.12
CA VAL A 200 4.45 -10.02 8.30
C VAL A 200 4.07 -9.77 6.85
N THR A 201 4.88 -9.06 6.08
CA THR A 201 4.66 -8.86 4.64
C THR A 201 5.59 -9.73 3.79
N ALA A 202 5.15 -10.08 2.59
CA ALA A 202 5.99 -10.63 1.53
C ALA A 202 5.78 -9.82 0.26
N GLU A 203 6.86 -9.54 -0.48
CA GLU A 203 6.81 -8.64 -1.63
C GLU A 203 7.73 -9.12 -2.76
N ALA A 204 7.24 -9.07 -4.00
CA ALA A 204 8.01 -9.27 -5.23
C ALA A 204 8.02 -7.95 -6.03
N ILE A 205 9.19 -7.55 -6.52
CA ILE A 205 9.45 -6.19 -7.02
C ILE A 205 10.34 -6.26 -8.27
N ILE A 206 9.98 -5.54 -9.33
CA ILE A 206 10.91 -5.20 -10.42
C ILE A 206 11.16 -3.68 -10.35
N PRO A 207 12.36 -3.25 -9.95
CA PRO A 207 12.79 -1.86 -10.14
C PRO A 207 12.81 -1.50 -11.62
N LEU A 208 12.32 -0.31 -11.97
CA LEU A 208 12.20 0.15 -13.37
C LEU A 208 13.35 1.06 -13.81
N LYS A 209 14.35 1.30 -12.95
CA LYS A 209 15.52 2.09 -13.34
C LYS A 209 16.17 1.48 -14.58
N SER A 210 16.58 2.34 -15.51
CA SER A 210 17.18 1.94 -16.80
C SER A 210 16.24 1.17 -17.72
N PHE A 211 14.92 1.27 -17.55
CA PHE A 211 13.93 0.57 -18.38
C PHE A 211 14.12 0.76 -19.89
N ALA A 212 14.63 1.92 -20.34
CA ALA A 212 14.73 2.23 -21.77
C ALA A 212 15.67 1.26 -22.53
N ASP A 213 16.75 0.81 -21.88
CA ASP A 213 17.79 -0.01 -22.49
C ASP A 213 17.84 -1.44 -21.89
N HIS A 214 16.80 -1.85 -21.16
CA HIS A 214 16.78 -3.10 -20.39
C HIS A 214 15.73 -4.08 -20.89
N GLU A 215 16.10 -5.34 -21.08
CA GLU A 215 15.15 -6.43 -21.38
C GLU A 215 14.73 -7.09 -20.06
N PHE A 216 13.48 -6.86 -19.65
CA PHE A 216 12.98 -7.37 -18.37
C PHE A 216 12.77 -8.89 -18.40
N SER A 217 13.15 -9.56 -17.32
CA SER A 217 12.95 -10.99 -17.12
C SER A 217 12.67 -11.32 -15.66
N ALA A 218 12.33 -12.58 -15.37
CA ALA A 218 12.15 -13.03 -13.99
C ALA A 218 13.41 -12.86 -13.11
N ALA A 219 14.61 -12.76 -13.71
CA ALA A 219 15.85 -12.51 -12.97
C ALA A 219 15.94 -11.09 -12.38
N ASP A 220 15.15 -10.15 -12.91
CA ASP A 220 15.07 -8.77 -12.41
C ASP A 220 14.22 -8.62 -11.16
N ILE A 221 13.46 -9.67 -10.81
CA ILE A 221 12.63 -9.69 -9.62
C ILE A 221 13.53 -9.72 -8.38
N TRP A 222 13.22 -8.81 -7.46
CA TRP A 222 13.68 -8.81 -6.09
C TRP A 222 12.55 -9.25 -5.17
N LEU A 223 12.91 -10.01 -4.16
CA LEU A 223 12.02 -10.51 -3.13
C LEU A 223 12.36 -9.81 -1.82
N ARG A 224 11.35 -9.30 -1.13
CA ARG A 224 11.51 -8.69 0.18
C ARG A 224 10.68 -9.44 1.22
N SER A 225 11.37 -9.97 2.21
CA SER A 225 10.75 -10.61 3.38
C SER A 225 10.19 -9.58 4.36
N GLY A 226 9.34 -10.01 5.30
CA GLY A 226 8.79 -9.10 6.30
C GLY A 226 9.83 -8.57 7.29
N GLN A 227 11.01 -9.20 7.39
CA GLN A 227 12.16 -8.68 8.12
C GLN A 227 12.89 -7.54 7.38
N GLY A 228 12.45 -7.18 6.16
CA GLY A 228 13.07 -6.13 5.35
C GLY A 228 14.29 -6.59 4.55
N VAL A 229 14.64 -7.88 4.60
CA VAL A 229 15.74 -8.44 3.83
C VAL A 229 15.31 -8.60 2.38
N ALA A 230 16.06 -7.95 1.48
CA ALA A 230 15.90 -8.06 0.04
C ALA A 230 16.84 -9.13 -0.53
N THR A 231 16.31 -10.02 -1.36
CA THR A 231 17.06 -11.09 -2.02
C THR A 231 16.71 -11.13 -3.49
N ARG A 232 17.67 -11.44 -4.36
CA ARG A 232 17.39 -11.68 -5.78
C ARG A 232 16.46 -12.89 -5.94
N ASN A 233 15.65 -12.88 -6.99
CA ASN A 233 14.89 -14.04 -7.40
C ASN A 233 15.83 -15.22 -7.74
N GLY A 234 15.37 -16.44 -7.51
CA GLY A 234 16.15 -17.67 -7.66
C GLY A 234 15.78 -18.72 -6.61
N ASP A 235 16.62 -19.74 -6.48
CA ASP A 235 16.34 -20.93 -5.67
C ASP A 235 17.06 -20.95 -4.32
N SER A 236 17.51 -19.78 -3.86
CA SER A 236 18.05 -19.65 -2.50
C SER A 236 16.95 -19.86 -1.47
N ALA A 237 17.27 -20.45 -0.31
CA ALA A 237 16.30 -20.68 0.75
C ALA A 237 15.53 -19.39 1.19
N PRO A 238 16.18 -18.21 1.32
CA PRO A 238 15.47 -16.95 1.57
C PRO A 238 14.45 -16.59 0.49
N ALA A 239 14.82 -16.74 -0.79
CA ALA A 239 13.93 -16.47 -1.92
C ALA A 239 12.72 -17.43 -1.92
N SER A 240 12.98 -18.72 -1.72
CA SER A 240 11.91 -19.75 -1.64
C SER A 240 10.91 -19.47 -0.51
N ALA A 241 11.37 -18.96 0.64
CA ALA A 241 10.49 -18.60 1.75
C ALA A 241 9.54 -17.44 1.39
N VAL A 242 10.05 -16.37 0.78
CA VAL A 242 9.21 -15.24 0.33
C VAL A 242 8.22 -15.69 -0.74
N TRP A 243 8.63 -16.54 -1.67
CA TRP A 243 7.72 -17.12 -2.66
C TRP A 243 6.62 -17.97 -2.04
N ALA A 244 6.95 -18.83 -1.07
CA ALA A 244 5.95 -19.63 -0.38
C ALA A 244 4.90 -18.75 0.33
N ASP A 245 5.34 -17.63 0.91
CA ASP A 245 4.44 -16.66 1.55
C ASP A 245 3.55 -15.93 0.55
N LEU A 246 4.10 -15.50 -0.59
CA LEU A 246 3.34 -14.89 -1.68
C LEU A 246 2.31 -15.86 -2.24
N VAL A 247 2.72 -17.07 -2.63
CA VAL A 247 1.84 -18.13 -3.16
C VAL A 247 0.70 -18.44 -2.20
N ARG A 248 1.00 -18.56 -0.91
CA ARG A 248 -0.03 -18.81 0.12
C ARG A 248 -1.01 -17.65 0.26
N SER A 249 -0.53 -16.41 0.13
CA SER A 249 -1.34 -15.22 0.38
C SER A 249 -2.16 -14.79 -0.84
N THR A 250 -1.67 -15.03 -2.05
CA THR A 250 -2.35 -14.69 -3.31
C THR A 250 -3.14 -15.87 -3.89
N GLY A 251 -2.75 -17.11 -3.58
CA GLY A 251 -3.28 -18.31 -4.25
C GLY A 251 -2.83 -18.45 -5.71
N LEU A 252 -1.77 -17.74 -6.11
CA LEU A 252 -1.16 -17.80 -7.45
C LEU A 252 0.14 -18.59 -7.44
N GLY A 253 0.48 -19.21 -8.57
CA GLY A 253 1.79 -19.82 -8.73
C GLY A 253 2.90 -18.77 -8.82
N ARG A 254 4.14 -19.19 -8.54
CA ARG A 254 5.33 -18.34 -8.73
C ARG A 254 5.42 -17.82 -10.17
N ALA A 255 5.28 -18.72 -11.15
CA ALA A 255 5.35 -18.36 -12.57
C ALA A 255 4.32 -17.30 -12.97
N ASP A 256 3.08 -17.40 -12.47
CA ASP A 256 2.02 -16.43 -12.74
C ASP A 256 2.41 -15.02 -12.22
N ILE A 257 2.95 -14.95 -11.00
CA ILE A 257 3.40 -13.68 -10.41
C ILE A 257 4.60 -13.11 -11.17
N GLU A 258 5.56 -13.96 -11.57
CA GLU A 258 6.73 -13.55 -12.33
C GLU A 258 6.31 -12.99 -13.70
N GLU A 259 5.47 -13.71 -14.45
CA GLU A 259 4.95 -13.28 -15.75
C GLU A 259 4.16 -11.98 -15.65
N HIS A 260 3.32 -11.85 -14.61
CA HIS A 260 2.53 -10.64 -14.37
C HIS A 260 3.42 -9.41 -14.15
N LEU A 261 4.45 -9.54 -13.32
CA LEU A 261 5.38 -8.43 -13.04
C LEU A 261 6.23 -8.07 -14.27
N VAL A 262 6.78 -9.06 -14.97
CA VAL A 262 7.59 -8.84 -16.18
C VAL A 262 6.75 -8.17 -17.25
N SER A 263 5.54 -8.67 -17.52
CA SER A 263 4.62 -8.08 -18.49
C SER A 263 4.31 -6.63 -18.18
N ALA A 264 4.11 -6.28 -16.91
CA ALA A 264 3.85 -4.90 -16.51
C ALA A 264 5.08 -4.00 -16.69
N ALA A 265 6.28 -4.51 -16.41
CA ALA A 265 7.54 -3.78 -16.64
C ALA A 265 7.77 -3.54 -18.15
N GLU A 266 7.47 -4.51 -19.01
CA GLU A 266 7.49 -4.34 -20.46
C GLU A 266 6.45 -3.34 -20.97
N VAL A 267 5.25 -3.33 -20.38
CA VAL A 267 4.25 -2.29 -20.69
C VAL A 267 4.78 -0.91 -20.31
N TYR A 268 5.35 -0.76 -19.11
CA TYR A 268 6.00 0.49 -18.70
C TYR A 268 7.03 0.95 -19.73
N GLN A 269 7.91 0.05 -20.18
CA GLN A 269 8.93 0.34 -21.17
C GLN A 269 8.37 0.85 -22.50
N LYS A 270 7.18 0.37 -22.90
CA LYS A 270 6.50 0.78 -24.14
C LYS A 270 5.85 2.16 -24.03
N ILE A 271 5.34 2.52 -22.85
CA ILE A 271 4.50 3.73 -22.68
C ILE A 271 5.25 4.92 -22.08
N ALA A 272 6.31 4.69 -21.32
CA ALA A 272 7.11 5.76 -20.71
C ALA A 272 8.00 6.47 -21.73
N ASP A 273 8.22 7.78 -21.58
CA ASP A 273 9.19 8.53 -22.38
C ASP A 273 10.60 8.00 -22.05
N HIS A 274 11.29 7.43 -23.04
CA HIS A 274 12.63 6.83 -22.90
C HIS A 274 13.71 7.82 -22.41
N ARG A 275 13.45 9.12 -22.48
CA ARG A 275 14.33 10.16 -21.93
C ARG A 275 14.15 10.36 -20.42
N THR A 276 13.13 9.76 -19.83
CA THR A 276 12.86 9.85 -18.38
C THR A 276 13.91 9.08 -17.61
N SER A 277 14.61 9.77 -16.72
CA SER A 277 15.49 9.13 -15.75
C SER A 277 14.71 8.82 -14.47
N LEU A 278 14.66 7.54 -14.10
CA LEU A 278 14.03 7.10 -12.85
C LEU A 278 15.05 7.03 -11.71
N PRO A 279 14.67 7.46 -10.50
CA PRO A 279 15.52 7.30 -9.32
C PRO A 279 15.65 5.82 -8.95
N ASP A 280 16.75 5.48 -8.26
CA ASP A 280 16.95 4.14 -7.69
C ASP A 280 15.78 3.74 -6.76
N TYR A 281 15.32 2.51 -6.90
CA TYR A 281 14.38 1.94 -5.96
C TYR A 281 15.12 1.45 -4.72
N THR A 282 14.71 1.93 -3.54
CA THR A 282 15.32 1.55 -2.26
C THR A 282 14.91 0.12 -1.90
N LEU A 283 15.80 -0.85 -2.14
CA LEU A 283 15.55 -2.27 -1.88
C LEU A 283 15.77 -2.67 -0.42
N GLN A 284 16.80 -2.12 0.22
CA GLN A 284 17.08 -2.33 1.64
C GLN A 284 16.43 -1.23 2.46
N ASP A 285 15.77 -1.60 3.55
CA ASP A 285 15.33 -0.62 4.53
C ASP A 285 16.55 -0.02 5.23
N ALA A 286 16.50 1.30 5.46
CA ALA A 286 17.61 2.08 6.01
C ALA A 286 18.08 1.54 7.35
#